data_AF-A0A502DPD4-F1
#
_entry.id   AF-A0A502DPD4-F1
#
_cell.length_a   1.000
_cell.length_b   1.000
_cell.length_c   1.000
_cell.angle_alpha   90.00
_cell.angle_beta   90.00
_cell.angle_gamma   90.00
#
_symmetry.space_group_name_H-M   'P 1'
#
loop_
_entity.id
_entity.type
_entity.pdbx_description
1 polymer ?
#
loop_
_entity_poly.entity_id
_entity_poly.type
_entity_poly.pdbx_seq_one_letter_code
_entity_poly.pdbx_strand_id
1 'polypeptide(L)'
;MLRTLYALSAFTALASLSGCDLGIFSSEPSDPLLSKEAIATREAPQELVFQGVLGGEPTFLLVHDCEVFRVERKEGGGVQWTSLVKPDFYPLWTSCMRQWMKVENGTITVELGRQAFSAGGCCATHGKWRTVDGRNWKKL
;
A
#
# COMPACT_ATOMS: atom_id res chain seq x y z
N MET A 1 67.46 -32.57 -19.61
CA MET A 1 68.02 -31.22 -19.40
C MET A 1 67.38 -30.63 -18.17
N LEU A 2 68.21 -30.28 -17.20
CA LEU A 2 67.91 -29.89 -15.83
C LEU A 2 67.87 -28.35 -15.75
N ARG A 3 66.80 -27.77 -15.18
CA ARG A 3 66.70 -26.40 -14.64
C ARG A 3 65.47 -26.38 -13.71
N THR A 4 65.40 -25.83 -12.51
CA THR A 4 66.32 -25.30 -11.49
C THR A 4 65.45 -25.26 -10.22
N LEU A 5 66.03 -25.60 -9.06
CA LEU A 5 65.45 -25.63 -7.72
C LEU A 5 65.14 -24.24 -7.12
N TYR A 6 64.52 -24.26 -5.92
CA TYR A 6 64.30 -23.20 -4.91
C TYR A 6 62.94 -22.48 -5.03
N ALA A 7 62.14 -22.25 -3.98
CA ALA A 7 62.50 -22.00 -2.59
C ALA A 7 61.36 -22.35 -1.59
N LEU A 8 61.78 -22.49 -0.34
CA LEU A 8 61.05 -22.78 0.90
C LEU A 8 59.99 -21.75 1.33
N SER A 9 59.14 -22.21 2.26
CA SER A 9 58.47 -21.49 3.37
C SER A 9 57.28 -20.58 3.00
N ALA A 10 56.21 -20.44 3.79
CA ALA A 10 56.11 -20.49 5.24
C ALA A 10 54.68 -20.83 5.73
N PHE A 11 54.63 -21.34 6.96
CA PHE A 11 53.46 -21.42 7.83
C PHE A 11 52.75 -20.07 7.97
N THR A 12 51.42 -20.04 7.79
CA THR A 12 50.46 -19.09 8.40
C THR A 12 49.06 -19.57 8.02
N ALA A 13 48.02 -19.60 8.83
CA ALA A 13 47.78 -19.49 10.26
C ALA A 13 46.30 -19.93 10.39
N LEU A 14 45.94 -20.63 11.47
CA LEU A 14 44.53 -20.81 11.81
C LEU A 14 43.90 -19.43 12.03
N ALA A 15 42.95 -19.04 11.17
CA ALA A 15 42.00 -17.98 11.46
C ALA A 15 40.69 -18.63 11.89
N SER A 16 40.60 -18.89 13.18
CA SER A 16 39.35 -19.00 13.92
C SER A 16 38.67 -17.63 14.04
N LEU A 17 37.34 -17.65 14.18
CA LEU A 17 36.44 -16.57 14.63
C LEU A 17 36.16 -15.41 13.65
N SER A 18 35.04 -15.50 12.95
CA SER A 18 33.80 -14.87 13.41
C SER A 18 32.67 -15.30 12.47
N GLY A 19 31.95 -16.36 12.85
CA GLY A 19 30.58 -16.50 12.39
C GLY A 19 29.79 -15.37 13.03
N CYS A 20 29.83 -14.17 12.44
CA CYS A 20 28.81 -13.18 12.69
C CYS A 20 27.53 -13.83 12.21
N ASP A 21 26.64 -14.08 13.17
CA ASP A 21 25.26 -14.49 12.96
C ASP A 21 24.79 -13.98 11.60
N LEU A 22 24.64 -14.93 10.67
CA LEU A 22 23.84 -14.69 9.48
C LEU A 22 22.41 -14.54 10.00
N GLY A 23 22.11 -13.36 10.54
CA GLY A 23 20.79 -12.80 10.73
C GLY A 23 20.11 -12.55 9.39
N ILE A 24 20.20 -13.52 8.47
CA ILE A 24 19.43 -13.64 7.22
C ILE A 24 17.92 -13.66 7.53
N PHE A 25 17.55 -13.84 8.81
CA PHE A 25 16.20 -13.71 9.32
C PHE A 25 16.08 -12.69 10.46
N SER A 26 16.85 -11.60 10.44
CA SER A 26 16.49 -10.44 11.25
C SER A 26 15.25 -9.80 10.62
N SER A 27 14.07 -10.27 11.01
CA SER A 27 12.84 -9.52 10.87
C SER A 27 13.00 -8.28 11.74
N GLU A 28 13.54 -7.20 11.18
CA GLU A 28 13.50 -5.89 11.80
C GLU A 28 12.06 -5.64 12.27
N PRO A 29 11.85 -5.13 13.51
CA PRO A 29 10.56 -4.59 13.88
C PRO A 29 10.21 -3.51 12.86
N SER A 30 9.29 -3.81 11.94
CA SER A 30 8.87 -2.83 10.95
C SER A 30 8.15 -1.72 11.70
N ASP A 31 8.75 -0.52 11.72
CA ASP A 31 8.14 0.66 12.32
C ASP A 31 6.73 0.83 11.74
N PRO A 32 5.66 0.75 12.56
CA PRO A 32 4.28 0.89 12.09
C PRO A 32 4.01 2.19 11.33
N LEU A 33 4.80 3.24 11.58
CA LEU A 33 4.71 4.54 10.89
C LEU A 33 5.27 4.50 9.46
N LEU A 34 6.08 3.49 9.15
CA LEU A 34 6.72 3.28 7.85
C LEU A 34 6.01 2.23 7.00
N SER A 35 4.83 1.75 7.43
CA SER A 35 4.02 0.87 6.59
C SER A 35 3.51 1.62 5.35
N LYS A 36 3.28 0.89 4.24
CA LYS A 36 2.78 1.48 2.99
C LYS A 36 1.44 2.18 3.21
N GLU A 37 0.58 1.58 4.02
CA GLU A 37 -0.73 2.11 4.37
C GLU A 37 -0.60 3.39 5.21
N ALA A 38 0.33 3.43 6.17
CA ALA A 38 0.55 4.61 7.00
C ALA A 38 1.09 5.78 6.16
N ILE A 39 2.06 5.50 5.29
CA ILE A 39 2.63 6.47 4.35
C ILE A 39 1.53 6.99 3.41
N ALA A 40 0.80 6.09 2.75
CA ALA A 40 -0.25 6.47 1.80
C ALA A 40 -1.41 7.23 2.47
N THR A 41 -1.75 6.91 3.72
CA THR A 41 -2.75 7.67 4.49
C THR A 41 -2.27 9.09 4.81
N ARG A 42 -0.99 9.23 5.17
CA ARG A 42 -0.37 10.52 5.53
C ARG A 42 -0.20 11.44 4.31
N GLU A 43 0.15 10.86 3.17
CA GLU A 43 0.45 11.58 1.93
C GLU A 43 -0.78 11.77 1.03
N ALA A 44 -1.92 11.20 1.39
CA ALA A 44 -3.15 11.32 0.62
C ALA A 44 -3.60 12.79 0.52
N PRO A 45 -4.00 13.25 -0.68
CA PRO A 45 -4.55 14.59 -0.84
C PRO A 45 -5.91 14.69 -0.14
N GLN A 46 -6.25 15.89 0.33
CA GLN A 46 -7.48 16.12 1.12
C GLN A 46 -8.77 15.78 0.35
N GLU A 47 -8.76 15.88 -0.97
CA GLU A 47 -9.89 15.53 -1.83
C GLU A 47 -10.16 14.01 -1.93
N LEU A 48 -9.24 13.17 -1.46
CA LEU A 48 -9.38 11.72 -1.40
C LEU A 48 -9.56 11.20 0.03
N VAL A 49 -9.63 12.10 1.01
CA VAL A 49 -9.73 11.78 2.43
C VAL A 49 -11.02 12.36 3.00
N PHE A 50 -11.74 11.56 3.76
CA PHE A 50 -12.78 12.06 4.64
C PHE A 50 -12.49 11.65 6.07
N GLN A 51 -12.47 12.63 6.97
CA GLN A 51 -12.41 12.39 8.40
C GLN A 51 -13.50 13.22 9.08
N GLY A 52 -14.48 12.55 9.67
CA GLY A 52 -15.64 13.23 10.25
C GLY A 52 -16.67 12.25 10.80
N VAL A 53 -17.89 12.71 10.99
CA VAL A 53 -19.00 11.88 11.47
C VAL A 53 -19.94 11.57 10.31
N LEU A 54 -20.25 10.28 10.12
CA LEU A 54 -21.25 9.79 9.15
C LEU A 54 -22.19 8.83 9.85
N GLY A 55 -23.50 8.97 9.60
CA GLY A 55 -24.51 8.12 10.25
C GLY A 55 -24.40 8.08 11.78
N GLY A 56 -23.91 9.17 12.41
CA GLY A 56 -23.69 9.27 13.86
C GLY A 56 -22.36 8.71 14.37
N GLU A 57 -21.52 8.14 13.50
CA GLU A 57 -20.28 7.46 13.89
C GLU A 57 -19.03 8.17 13.36
N PRO A 58 -17.96 8.31 14.18
CA PRO A 58 -16.66 8.76 13.70
C PRO A 58 -16.15 7.81 12.60
N THR A 59 -15.85 8.39 11.44
CA THR A 59 -15.47 7.66 10.25
C THR A 59 -14.28 8.35 9.58
N PHE A 60 -13.26 7.55 9.29
CA PHE A 60 -12.11 7.94 8.48
C PHE A 60 -12.10 7.06 7.23
N LEU A 61 -12.32 7.69 6.08
CA LEU A 61 -12.27 7.06 4.76
C LEU A 61 -11.09 7.61 3.97
N LEU A 62 -10.53 6.74 3.15
CA LEU A 62 -9.48 7.05 2.20
C LEU A 62 -9.82 6.43 0.84
N VAL A 63 -9.68 7.20 -0.22
CA VAL A 63 -9.65 6.69 -1.59
C VAL A 63 -8.20 6.54 -2.01
N HIS A 64 -7.80 5.32 -2.35
CA HIS A 64 -6.45 5.00 -2.78
C HIS A 64 -6.49 3.90 -3.84
N ASP A 65 -5.69 4.04 -4.89
CA ASP A 65 -5.66 3.14 -6.07
C ASP A 65 -7.05 2.68 -6.55
N CYS A 66 -7.99 3.62 -6.71
CA CYS A 66 -9.35 3.32 -7.19
C CYS A 66 -10.12 2.35 -6.28
N GLU A 67 -9.86 2.40 -4.98
CA GLU A 67 -10.57 1.65 -3.95
C GLU A 67 -10.83 2.55 -2.74
N VAL A 68 -11.97 2.34 -2.07
CA VAL A 68 -12.33 3.04 -0.85
C VAL A 68 -12.00 2.17 0.34
N PHE A 69 -11.25 2.71 1.29
CA PHE A 69 -10.87 2.07 2.52
C PHE A 69 -11.46 2.79 3.73
N ARG A 70 -11.88 2.02 4.73
CA ARG A 70 -12.01 2.49 6.11
C ARG A 70 -10.64 2.43 6.76
N VAL A 71 -10.22 3.54 7.36
CA VAL A 71 -8.92 3.65 8.04
C VAL A 71 -9.13 3.60 9.54
N GLU A 72 -8.49 2.63 10.20
CA GLU A 72 -8.44 2.51 11.65
C GLU A 72 -7.03 2.78 12.13
N ARG A 73 -6.87 3.72 13.07
CA ARG A 73 -5.57 3.97 13.71
C ARG A 73 -5.29 2.86 14.72
N LYS A 74 -4.07 2.36 14.72
CA LYS A 74 -3.56 1.37 15.68
C LYS A 74 -2.63 2.03 16.68
N GLU A 75 -2.35 1.30 17.77
CA GLU A 75 -1.31 1.69 18.71
C GLU A 75 0.05 1.82 17.99
N GLY A 76 0.91 2.70 18.48
CA GLY A 76 2.18 3.00 17.83
C GLY A 76 2.06 3.80 16.53
N GLY A 77 0.87 4.31 16.18
CA GLY A 77 0.66 5.23 15.05
C GLY A 77 0.50 4.56 13.69
N GLY A 78 0.52 3.23 13.64
CA GLY A 78 0.17 2.48 12.44
C GLY A 78 -1.30 2.66 12.05
N VAL A 79 -1.65 2.20 10.85
CA VAL A 79 -3.03 2.18 10.36
C VAL A 79 -3.38 0.81 9.82
N GLN A 80 -4.66 0.45 9.95
CA GLN A 80 -5.24 -0.70 9.27
C GLN A 80 -6.30 -0.21 8.31
N TRP A 81 -6.24 -0.73 7.08
CA TRP A 81 -7.24 -0.44 6.06
C TRP A 81 -8.20 -1.62 5.92
N THR A 82 -9.48 -1.31 5.79
CA THR A 82 -10.52 -2.27 5.42
C THR A 82 -11.14 -1.82 4.11
N SER A 83 -11.04 -2.64 3.07
CA SER A 83 -11.68 -2.38 1.78
C SER A 83 -13.21 -2.34 1.93
N LEU A 84 -13.83 -1.32 1.36
CA LEU A 84 -15.28 -1.15 1.35
C LEU A 84 -15.86 -1.25 -0.07
N VAL A 85 -15.22 -0.60 -1.05
CA VAL A 85 -15.72 -0.49 -2.42
C VAL A 85 -14.57 -0.45 -3.40
N LYS A 86 -14.69 -1.21 -4.47
CA LYS A 86 -13.82 -1.15 -5.65
C LYS A 86 -14.63 -1.40 -6.93
N PRO A 87 -14.13 -0.97 -8.10
CA PRO A 87 -14.67 -1.36 -9.39
C PRO A 87 -14.75 -2.88 -9.56
N ASP A 88 -15.59 -3.30 -10.50
CA ASP A 88 -15.72 -4.70 -10.88
C ASP A 88 -14.36 -5.26 -11.33
N PHE A 89 -14.19 -6.57 -11.18
CA PHE A 89 -12.93 -7.24 -11.53
C PHE A 89 -12.68 -7.18 -13.04
N TYR A 90 -11.44 -6.88 -13.43
CA TYR A 90 -10.98 -6.95 -14.82
C TYR A 90 -9.87 -8.01 -14.96
N PRO A 91 -9.93 -8.94 -15.94
CA PRO A 91 -8.99 -10.04 -16.03
C PRO A 91 -7.53 -9.68 -16.38
N LEU A 92 -7.30 -8.51 -17.00
CA LEU A 92 -5.95 -8.07 -17.41
C LEU A 92 -5.40 -6.99 -16.48
N TRP A 93 -4.12 -6.66 -16.62
CA TRP A 93 -3.49 -5.59 -15.85
C TRP A 93 -4.17 -4.24 -16.08
N THR A 94 -4.55 -3.60 -14.97
CA THR A 94 -5.17 -2.27 -14.95
C THR A 94 -4.48 -1.36 -13.94
N SER A 95 -4.44 -0.07 -14.23
CA SER A 95 -4.00 0.98 -13.30
C SER A 95 -5.15 1.92 -12.98
N CYS A 96 -5.15 2.50 -11.78
CA CYS A 96 -6.09 3.56 -11.47
C CYS A 96 -5.81 4.78 -12.34
N MET A 97 -6.85 5.30 -13.02
CA MET A 97 -6.76 6.49 -13.86
C MET A 97 -7.73 7.60 -13.46
N ARG A 98 -8.79 7.25 -12.75
CA ARG A 98 -9.74 8.23 -12.23
C ARG A 98 -10.16 7.84 -10.83
N GLN A 99 -9.94 8.73 -9.87
CA GLN A 99 -10.48 8.61 -8.54
C GLN A 99 -10.77 9.99 -7.97
N TRP A 100 -11.93 10.16 -7.36
CA TRP A 100 -12.26 11.36 -6.59
C TRP A 100 -13.30 11.04 -5.52
N MET A 101 -13.32 11.86 -4.47
CA MET A 101 -14.34 11.83 -3.42
C MET A 101 -14.98 13.21 -3.33
N LYS A 102 -16.31 13.25 -3.19
CA LYS A 102 -17.08 14.46 -2.89
C LYS A 102 -17.95 14.22 -1.68
N VAL A 103 -17.94 15.19 -0.78
CA VAL A 103 -18.75 15.19 0.43
C VAL A 103 -19.76 16.33 0.31
N GLU A 104 -21.04 16.01 0.39
CA GLU A 104 -22.12 16.98 0.23
C GLU A 104 -23.33 16.56 1.08
N ASN A 105 -23.83 17.46 1.93
CA ASN A 105 -25.03 17.24 2.75
C ASN A 105 -25.03 15.91 3.53
N GLY A 106 -23.87 15.54 4.13
CA GLY A 106 -23.73 14.28 4.87
C GLY A 106 -23.72 13.01 3.99
N THR A 107 -23.69 13.16 2.67
CA THR A 107 -23.53 12.07 1.71
C THR A 107 -22.12 12.13 1.12
N ILE A 108 -21.49 10.97 1.02
CA ILE A 108 -20.22 10.82 0.31
C ILE A 108 -20.48 10.13 -1.01
N THR A 109 -19.92 10.69 -2.07
CA THR A 109 -19.91 10.12 -3.41
C THR A 109 -18.48 9.92 -3.86
N VAL A 110 -18.19 8.76 -4.43
CA VAL A 110 -16.88 8.45 -5.01
C VAL A 110 -17.07 8.02 -6.46
N GLU A 111 -16.12 8.37 -7.31
CA GLU A 111 -16.01 7.85 -8.67
C GLU A 111 -14.66 7.18 -8.80
N LEU A 112 -14.63 5.94 -9.29
CA LEU A 112 -13.42 5.14 -9.42
C LEU A 112 -13.37 4.59 -10.85
N GLY A 113 -12.19 4.57 -11.46
CA GLY A 113 -11.99 4.16 -12.84
C GLY A 113 -10.58 3.63 -13.06
N ARG A 114 -10.50 2.34 -13.41
CA ARG A 114 -9.24 1.66 -13.76
C ARG A 114 -9.15 1.50 -15.27
N GLN A 115 -8.01 1.81 -15.86
CA GLN A 115 -7.76 1.64 -17.28
C GLN A 115 -6.92 0.38 -17.51
N ALA A 116 -7.30 -0.42 -18.52
CA ALA A 116 -6.47 -1.51 -18.98
C ALA A 116 -5.26 -0.97 -19.73
N PHE A 117 -4.10 -1.60 -19.50
CA PHE A 117 -2.86 -1.26 -20.17
C PHE A 117 -2.94 -1.68 -21.66
N SER A 118 -3.51 -0.80 -22.50
CA SER A 118 -3.66 -0.86 -23.98
C SER A 118 -4.94 -0.16 -24.47
N ALA A 119 -5.87 0.18 -23.58
CA ALA A 119 -7.07 0.91 -23.96
C ALA A 119 -6.69 2.37 -24.29
N GLY A 120 -6.97 2.83 -25.52
CA GLY A 120 -6.73 4.21 -25.97
C GLY A 120 -7.63 5.27 -25.34
N GLY A 121 -8.32 4.95 -24.24
CA GLY A 121 -9.18 5.81 -23.44
C GLY A 121 -9.47 5.21 -22.07
N CYS A 122 -10.01 6.00 -21.14
CA CYS A 122 -10.52 5.47 -19.86
C CYS A 122 -11.94 4.92 -20.05
N CYS A 123 -12.40 3.88 -19.35
CA CYS A 123 -11.78 3.03 -18.35
C CYS A 123 -12.21 1.58 -18.64
N ALA A 124 -11.39 0.59 -18.31
CA ALA A 124 -11.77 -0.83 -18.45
C ALA A 124 -12.83 -1.22 -17.42
N THR A 125 -12.71 -0.72 -16.19
CA THR A 125 -13.73 -0.82 -15.16
C THR A 125 -13.93 0.53 -14.51
N HIS A 126 -15.18 0.87 -14.24
CA HIS A 126 -15.57 2.17 -13.72
C HIS A 126 -16.87 2.05 -12.91
N GLY A 127 -17.03 2.93 -11.95
CA GLY A 127 -18.31 3.13 -11.30
C GLY A 127 -18.33 4.41 -10.48
N LYS A 128 -19.54 4.73 -10.04
CA LYS A 128 -19.80 5.77 -9.06
C LYS A 128 -20.59 5.15 -7.92
N TRP A 129 -20.22 5.47 -6.69
CA TRP A 129 -20.88 4.94 -5.50
C TRP A 129 -21.22 6.05 -4.54
N ARG A 130 -22.29 5.86 -3.77
CA ARG A 130 -22.67 6.76 -2.68
C ARG A 130 -22.82 6.03 -1.35
N THR A 131 -22.55 6.73 -0.27
CA THR A 131 -22.85 6.31 1.10
C THR A 131 -23.33 7.48 1.95
N VAL A 132 -24.06 7.17 3.02
CA VAL A 132 -24.50 8.14 4.05
C VAL A 132 -23.98 7.79 5.45
N ASP A 133 -23.41 6.60 5.60
CA ASP A 133 -22.97 6.04 6.88
C ASP A 133 -21.52 5.51 6.83
N GLY A 134 -20.85 5.58 5.67
CA GLY A 134 -19.49 5.10 5.47
C GLY A 134 -19.35 3.58 5.44
N ARG A 135 -20.44 2.82 5.49
CA ARG A 135 -20.44 1.35 5.55
C ARG A 135 -21.26 0.73 4.44
N ASN A 136 -22.46 1.25 4.21
CA ASN A 136 -23.36 0.80 3.17
C ASN A 136 -23.17 1.69 1.93
N TRP A 137 -22.77 1.05 0.83
CA TRP A 137 -22.49 1.73 -0.42
C TRP A 137 -23.49 1.29 -1.48
N LYS A 138 -24.03 2.25 -2.22
CA LYS A 138 -24.91 2.02 -3.36
C LYS A 138 -24.20 2.46 -4.63
N LYS A 139 -24.11 1.55 -5.61
CA LYS A 139 -23.68 1.91 -6.96
C LYS A 139 -24.75 2.83 -7.58
N LEU A 140 -24.30 3.89 -8.24
CA LEU A 140 -25.13 4.87 -8.95
C LEU A 140 -25.21 4.54 -10.44
#